data_AF-A0A9E5NG06-F1
#
_entry.id   AF-A0A9E5NG06-F1
#
_cell.length_a   1.000
_cell.length_b   1.000
_cell.length_c   1.000
_cell.angle_alpha   90.00
_cell.angle_beta   90.00
_cell.angle_gamma   90.00
#
_symmetry.space_group_name_H-M   'P 1'
#
loop_
_entity.id
_entity.type
_entity.pdbx_description
1 polymer ?
#
loop_
_entity_poly.entity_id
_entity_poly.type
_entity_poly.pdbx_seq_one_letter_code
_entity_poly.pdbx_strand_id
1 'polypeptide(L)'
;DAQANVIGGDTTAERNVISGNDGYGVLIAGSGTMSNTISGNYIGTDASGSVDLGNVGCGVWIVGGAQANVIGGDTVGERNIIAFNDLDGVLVDGATTGNT
;
A
#
# COMPACT_ATOMS: atom_id res chain seq x y z
N ASP A 1 -1.29 0.26 18.40
CA ASP A 1 -1.54 0.75 17.04
C ASP A 1 -0.26 1.17 16.37
N ALA A 2 -0.21 1.05 15.05
CA ALA A 2 0.99 1.35 14.27
C ALA A 2 0.98 2.82 13.84
N GLN A 3 2.06 3.55 14.12
CA GLN A 3 2.18 4.96 13.78
C GLN A 3 3.53 5.28 13.16
N ALA A 4 3.57 6.23 12.23
CA ALA A 4 4.80 6.77 11.64
C ALA A 4 5.74 5.72 11.04
N ASN A 5 5.19 4.64 10.48
CA ASN A 5 5.98 3.65 9.75
C ASN A 5 6.09 4.02 8.27
N VAL A 6 7.21 3.63 7.65
CA VAL A 6 7.43 3.77 6.22
C VAL A 6 7.65 2.39 5.61
N ILE A 7 6.87 2.08 4.57
CA ILE A 7 7.11 0.92 3.70
C ILE A 7 7.54 1.46 2.35
N GLY A 8 8.80 1.22 2.01
CA GLY A 8 9.42 1.71 0.78
C GLY A 8 10.18 3.02 0.97
N GLY A 9 10.18 3.87 -0.06
CA GLY A 9 10.97 5.10 -0.12
C GLY A 9 10.96 5.74 -1.52
N ASP A 10 11.81 6.75 -1.73
CA ASP A 10 11.92 7.46 -3.01
C ASP A 10 12.97 6.86 -3.95
N THR A 11 13.80 5.94 -3.46
CA THR A 11 14.82 5.25 -4.25
C THR A 11 14.40 3.84 -4.66
N THR A 12 15.01 3.33 -5.74
CA THR A 12 14.82 1.93 -6.16
C THR A 12 15.36 0.92 -5.14
N ALA A 13 16.28 1.32 -4.27
CA ALA A 13 16.88 0.45 -3.25
C ALA A 13 15.96 0.24 -2.03
N GLU A 14 15.04 1.18 -1.78
CA GLU A 14 14.06 1.09 -0.70
C GLU A 14 12.79 0.36 -1.13
N ARG A 15 12.57 0.23 -2.45
CA ARG A 15 11.39 -0.41 -3.03
C ARG A 15 11.22 -1.85 -2.57
N ASN A 16 10.01 -2.16 -2.13
CA ASN A 16 9.57 -3.53 -1.90
C ASN A 16 8.76 -4.05 -3.08
N VAL A 17 8.77 -5.38 -3.26
CA VAL A 17 7.83 -6.13 -4.11
C VAL A 17 6.91 -6.91 -3.19
N ILE A 18 5.62 -6.58 -3.19
CA ILE A 18 4.61 -7.10 -2.27
C ILE A 18 3.51 -7.78 -3.10
N SER A 19 3.71 -9.06 -3.39
CA SER A 19 2.89 -9.81 -4.36
C SER A 19 2.81 -11.30 -3.98
N GLY A 20 1.84 -12.02 -4.54
CA GLY A 20 1.60 -13.43 -4.30
C GLY A 20 1.02 -13.73 -2.92
N ASN A 21 0.40 -12.75 -2.26
CA ASN A 21 -0.24 -12.98 -0.96
C ASN A 21 -1.65 -13.56 -1.13
N ASP A 22 -2.02 -14.52 -0.28
CA ASP A 22 -3.38 -15.10 -0.19
C ASP A 22 -4.44 -14.11 0.36
N GLY A 23 -4.05 -12.86 0.61
CA GLY A 23 -4.92 -11.79 1.12
C GLY A 23 -4.50 -10.44 0.54
N TYR A 24 -4.50 -9.39 1.36
CA TYR A 24 -4.12 -8.04 0.93
C TYR A 24 -2.60 -7.92 0.74
N GLY A 25 -2.16 -7.03 -0.14
CA GLY A 25 -0.75 -6.63 -0.21
C GLY A 25 -0.32 -5.89 1.06
N VAL A 26 -1.00 -4.78 1.37
CA VAL A 26 -0.79 -3.98 2.59
C VAL A 26 -2.13 -3.72 3.28
N LEU A 27 -2.23 -4.04 4.57
CA LEU A 27 -3.39 -3.73 5.41
C LEU A 27 -3.04 -2.67 6.46
N ILE A 28 -3.76 -1.54 6.44
CA ILE A 28 -3.65 -0.46 7.43
C ILE A 28 -4.96 -0.42 8.23
N ALA A 29 -4.93 -0.93 9.47
CA ALA A 29 -6.15 -1.13 10.25
C ALA A 29 -6.05 -0.63 11.69
N GLY A 30 -7.18 -0.15 12.22
CA GLY A 30 -7.37 0.17 13.64
C GLY A 30 -7.40 1.68 13.94
N SER A 31 -8.17 2.06 14.96
CA SER A 31 -8.53 3.46 15.23
C SER A 31 -7.40 4.35 15.74
N GLY A 32 -6.31 3.76 16.26
CA GLY A 32 -5.10 4.51 16.60
C GLY A 32 -3.97 4.38 15.58
N THR A 33 -4.23 3.74 14.43
CA THR A 33 -3.22 3.55 13.36
C THR A 33 -3.20 4.78 12.48
N MET A 34 -2.06 5.47 12.42
CA MET A 34 -1.98 6.74 11.69
C MET A 34 -0.61 7.13 11.18
N SER A 35 -0.59 8.03 10.19
CA SER A 35 0.65 8.62 9.67
C SER A 35 1.64 7.59 9.15
N ASN A 36 1.15 6.47 8.62
CA ASN A 36 1.99 5.51 7.92
C ASN A 36 2.09 5.88 6.44
N THR A 37 3.25 5.69 5.84
CA THR A 37 3.53 5.99 4.44
C THR A 37 3.90 4.73 3.69
N ILE A 38 3.20 4.47 2.59
CA ILE A 38 3.50 3.41 1.65
C ILE A 38 3.95 4.10 0.36
N SER A 39 5.23 4.07 0.03
CA SER A 39 5.77 4.80 -1.14
C SER A 39 6.79 3.99 -1.93
N GLY A 40 6.81 4.18 -3.25
CA GLY A 40 7.80 3.60 -4.14
C GLY A 40 7.76 2.07 -4.28
N ASN A 41 6.68 1.41 -3.83
CA ASN A 41 6.55 -0.06 -3.83
C ASN A 41 5.90 -0.59 -5.10
N TYR A 42 6.18 -1.85 -5.42
CA TYR A 42 5.46 -2.62 -6.43
C TYR A 42 4.55 -3.63 -5.73
N ILE A 43 3.24 -3.54 -5.95
CA ILE A 43 2.22 -4.29 -5.21
C ILE A 43 1.33 -5.04 -6.21
N GLY A 44 1.37 -6.37 -6.14
CA GLY A 44 0.65 -7.29 -7.04
C GLY A 44 1.36 -7.60 -8.37
N THR A 45 2.59 -7.11 -8.54
CA THR A 45 3.42 -7.35 -9.72
C THR A 45 4.82 -7.86 -9.35
N ASP A 46 5.59 -8.36 -10.32
CA ASP A 46 7.02 -8.64 -10.13
C ASP A 46 7.90 -7.37 -10.01
N ALA A 47 9.21 -7.56 -9.80
CA ALA A 47 10.19 -6.48 -9.69
C ALA A 47 10.33 -5.60 -10.94
N SER A 48 9.82 -6.03 -12.10
CA SER A 48 9.77 -5.23 -13.32
C SER A 48 8.51 -4.37 -13.44
N GLY A 49 7.50 -4.61 -12.59
CA GLY A 49 6.21 -3.93 -12.66
C GLY A 49 5.31 -4.43 -13.80
N SER A 50 5.64 -5.55 -14.43
CA SER A 50 5.01 -6.01 -15.68
C SER A 50 4.39 -7.40 -15.62
N VAL A 51 4.79 -8.26 -14.67
CA VAL A 51 4.26 -9.62 -14.54
C VAL A 51 3.23 -9.65 -13.44
N ASP A 52 2.04 -10.15 -13.78
CA ASP A 52 0.96 -10.45 -12.86
C ASP A 52 1.39 -11.56 -11.89
N LEU A 53 1.58 -11.17 -10.63
CA LEU A 53 1.74 -12.08 -9.50
C LEU A 53 0.55 -11.99 -8.53
N GLY A 54 -0.28 -10.97 -8.71
CA GLY A 54 -1.42 -10.56 -7.91
C GLY A 54 -1.22 -10.48 -6.40
N ASN A 55 -2.34 -10.21 -5.76
CA ASN A 55 -2.64 -10.55 -4.38
C ASN A 55 -4.13 -10.92 -4.39
N VAL A 56 -4.54 -11.95 -3.64
CA VAL A 56 -5.95 -12.43 -3.67
C VAL A 56 -6.93 -11.37 -3.13
N GLY A 57 -6.44 -10.45 -2.29
CA GLY A 57 -7.18 -9.31 -1.79
C GLY A 57 -6.89 -8.01 -2.54
N CYS A 58 -7.17 -6.88 -1.88
CA CYS A 58 -6.78 -5.56 -2.37
C CYS A 58 -5.25 -5.38 -2.34
N GLY A 59 -4.71 -4.51 -3.20
CA GLY A 59 -3.31 -4.11 -3.13
C GLY A 59 -2.99 -3.41 -1.82
N VAL A 60 -3.74 -2.36 -1.50
CA VAL A 60 -3.72 -1.67 -0.21
C VAL A 60 -5.14 -1.56 0.33
N TRP A 61 -5.37 -1.94 1.58
CA TRP A 61 -6.65 -1.76 2.26
C TRP A 61 -6.49 -0.93 3.54
N ILE A 62 -7.24 0.17 3.65
CA ILE A 62 -7.28 1.05 4.82
C ILE A 62 -8.66 0.95 5.47
N VAL A 63 -8.72 0.53 6.74
CA VAL A 63 -9.97 0.21 7.44
C VAL A 63 -9.91 0.50 8.94
N GLY A 64 -11.05 0.38 9.62
CA GLY A 64 -11.09 0.26 11.08
C GLY A 64 -10.78 1.57 11.83
N GLY A 65 -10.99 2.71 11.18
CA GLY A 65 -10.72 4.02 11.77
C GLY A 65 -9.27 4.50 11.62
N ALA A 66 -8.45 3.81 10.82
CA ALA A 66 -7.12 4.29 10.48
C ALA A 66 -7.17 5.66 9.80
N GLN A 67 -6.20 6.52 10.11
CA GLN A 67 -6.27 7.92 9.71
C GLN A 67 -4.93 8.49 9.25
N ALA A 68 -4.96 9.51 8.40
CA ALA A 68 -3.78 10.26 7.98
C ALA A 68 -2.64 9.39 7.39
N ASN A 69 -2.96 8.31 6.68
CA ASN A 69 -1.96 7.49 5.99
C ASN A 69 -1.80 7.93 4.53
N VAL A 70 -0.61 7.72 3.98
CA VAL A 70 -0.24 8.19 2.63
C VAL A 70 0.13 7.00 1.76
N ILE A 71 -0.52 6.86 0.60
CA ILE A 71 -0.23 5.80 -0.39
C ILE A 71 0.41 6.43 -1.63
N GLY A 72 1.68 6.80 -1.50
CA GLY A 72 2.48 7.39 -2.58
C GLY A 72 3.32 8.56 -2.08
N GLY A 73 3.56 9.52 -2.97
CA GLY A 73 4.26 10.77 -2.69
C GLY A 73 4.29 11.67 -3.92
N ASP A 74 4.97 12.80 -3.81
CA ASP A 74 4.98 13.87 -4.82
C ASP A 74 5.99 13.61 -5.94
N THR A 75 6.98 12.74 -5.70
CA THR A 75 8.02 12.41 -6.67
C THR A 75 7.70 11.15 -7.44
N VAL A 76 8.37 10.97 -8.60
CA VAL A 76 8.27 9.72 -9.38
C VAL A 76 8.78 8.52 -8.58
N GLY A 77 9.79 8.72 -7.72
CA GLY A 77 10.38 7.68 -6.90
C GLY A 77 9.40 7.10 -5.86
N GLU A 78 8.58 7.97 -5.28
CA GLU A 78 7.58 7.61 -4.26
C GLU A 78 6.30 6.98 -4.84
N ARG A 79 6.16 6.94 -6.17
CA ARG A 79 5.01 6.32 -6.82
C ARG A 79 4.98 4.82 -6.56
N ASN A 80 3.88 4.34 -6.00
CA ASN A 80 3.59 2.91 -5.98
C ASN A 80 3.09 2.45 -7.36
N ILE A 81 3.54 1.27 -7.82
CA ILE A 81 2.88 0.53 -8.90
C ILE A 81 1.99 -0.49 -8.23
N ILE A 82 0.67 -0.26 -8.32
CA ILE A 82 -0.34 -1.14 -7.72
C ILE A 82 -1.17 -1.71 -8.87
N ALA A 83 -0.97 -2.99 -9.16
CA ALA A 83 -1.55 -3.64 -10.32
C ALA A 83 -1.83 -5.12 -10.04
N PHE A 84 -2.75 -5.70 -10.82
CA PHE A 84 -3.05 -7.13 -10.86
C PHE A 84 -3.53 -7.77 -9.54
N ASN A 85 -3.96 -6.97 -8.56
CA ASN A 85 -4.63 -7.50 -7.37
C ASN A 85 -6.04 -7.98 -7.77
N ASP A 86 -6.53 -9.06 -7.14
CA ASP A 86 -7.81 -9.69 -7.49
C ASP A 86 -9.03 -8.83 -7.10
N LEU A 87 -8.84 -7.90 -6.16
CA LEU A 87 -9.83 -6.89 -5.75
C LEU A 87 -9.35 -5.47 -6.14
N ASP A 88 -9.64 -4.47 -5.30
CA ASP A 88 -9.25 -3.08 -5.56
C ASP A 88 -7.73 -2.86 -5.46
N GLY A 89 -7.20 -1.92 -6.25
CA GLY A 89 -5.82 -1.48 -6.08
C GLY A 89 -5.62 -0.84 -4.70
N VAL A 90 -6.43 0.17 -4.40
CA VAL A 90 -6.48 0.82 -3.08
C VAL A 90 -7.95 0.89 -2.63
N LEU A 91 -8.28 0.22 -1.53
CA LEU A 91 -9.59 0.29 -0.88
C LEU A 91 -9.48 1.11 0.42
N VAL A 92 -10.39 2.06 0.59
CA VAL A 92 -10.53 2.85 1.82
C VAL A 92 -11.98 2.74 2.29
N ASP A 93 -12.23 2.13 3.44
CA ASP A 93 -13.58 1.87 3.94
C ASP A 93 -13.75 2.08 5.46
N GLY A 94 -15.01 2.05 5.92
CA GLY A 94 -15.37 2.31 7.31
C GLY A 94 -15.17 3.77 7.72
N ALA A 95 -14.95 4.00 9.02
CA ALA A 95 -14.80 5.35 9.61
C ALA A 95 -13.37 5.92 9.49
N THR A 96 -12.60 5.51 8.48
CA THR A 96 -11.24 6.01 8.23
C THR A 96 -11.26 7.44 7.69
N THR A 97 -10.27 8.28 8.05
CA THR A 97 -10.27 9.70 7.63
C THR A 97 -8.88 10.21 7.28
N GLY A 98 -8.80 11.22 6.40
CA GLY A 98 -7.54 11.91 6.11
C GLY A 98 -6.48 11.07 5.38
N ASN A 99 -6.86 9.91 4.81
CA ASN A 99 -5.94 9.10 4.01
C ASN A 99 -5.87 9.67 2.58
N THR A 100 -4.65 9.73 2.03
CA THR A 100 -4.36 10.38 0.73
C THR A 100 -3.53 9.49 -0.18
#